data_AF-A0A4Q7IGQ0-F1
#
_entry.id   AF-A0A4Q7IGQ0-F1
#
_cell.length_a   1.000
_cell.length_b   1.000
_cell.length_c   1.000
_cell.angle_alpha   90.00
_cell.angle_beta   90.00
_cell.angle_gamma   90.00
#
_symmetry.space_group_name_H-M   'P 1'
#
loop_
_entity.id
_entity.type
_entity.pdbx_description
1 polymer ?
#
loop_
_entity_poly.entity_id
_entity_poly.type
_entity_poly.pdbx_seq_one_letter_code
_entity_poly.pdbx_strand_id
1 'polypeptide(L)'
;MSDKVYSRACPLCDTEAKFVYRDHENRRLYLCPNNECGKFEISLTAERKLVFHSEFMKEVNEANKQKLILEIFYQDGLQASCKKDKSLT
;
A
#
# COMPACT_ATOMS: atom_id res chain seq x y z
N MET A 1 -20.18 6.32 -6.80
CA MET A 1 -19.82 4.91 -7.02
C MET A 1 -19.24 4.40 -5.71
N SER A 2 -19.76 3.31 -5.15
CA SER A 2 -19.22 2.72 -3.93
C SER A 2 -17.91 2.03 -4.28
N ASP A 3 -16.80 2.46 -3.66
CA ASP A 3 -15.51 1.79 -3.80
C ASP A 3 -15.68 0.32 -3.37
N LYS A 4 -15.54 -0.61 -4.32
CA LYS A 4 -15.60 -2.04 -3.99
C LYS A 4 -14.38 -2.40 -3.15
N VAL A 5 -14.64 -2.97 -1.98
CA VAL A 5 -13.60 -3.49 -1.08
C VAL A 5 -13.35 -4.97 -1.40
N TYR A 6 -12.09 -5.33 -1.53
CA TYR A 6 -11.63 -6.69 -1.81
C TYR A 6 -10.75 -7.19 -0.66
N SER A 7 -10.68 -8.52 -0.47
CA SER A 7 -9.76 -9.16 0.48
C SER A 7 -8.69 -9.95 -0.27
N ARG A 8 -7.42 -9.83 0.18
CA ARG A 8 -6.27 -10.60 -0.33
C ARG A 8 -5.13 -10.60 0.70
N ALA A 9 -4.20 -11.54 0.61
CA ALA A 9 -2.93 -11.46 1.32
C ALA A 9 -2.22 -10.13 1.05
N CYS A 10 -1.71 -9.51 2.12
CA CYS A 10 -0.93 -8.30 2.05
C CYS A 10 0.39 -8.57 1.31
N PRO A 11 0.74 -7.80 0.26
CA PRO A 11 1.96 -8.04 -0.51
C PRO A 11 3.27 -7.84 0.28
N LEU A 12 3.21 -7.25 1.48
CA LEU A 12 4.39 -6.97 2.30
C LEU A 12 4.60 -7.97 3.45
N CYS A 13 3.52 -8.50 4.02
CA CYS A 13 3.58 -9.34 5.22
C CYS A 13 2.67 -10.58 5.18
N ASP A 14 2.06 -10.89 4.05
CA ASP A 14 1.14 -12.02 3.81
C ASP A 14 -0.09 -12.14 4.71
N THR A 15 -0.26 -11.24 5.67
CA THR A 15 -1.47 -11.16 6.50
C THR A 15 -2.67 -10.83 5.62
N GLU A 16 -3.83 -11.45 5.87
CA GLU A 16 -5.07 -11.10 5.17
C GLU A 16 -5.37 -9.60 5.35
N ALA A 17 -5.49 -8.89 4.23
CA ALA A 17 -5.70 -7.45 4.18
C ALA A 17 -6.87 -7.11 3.25
N LYS A 18 -7.44 -5.94 3.48
CA LYS A 18 -8.46 -5.37 2.59
C LYS A 18 -7.81 -4.36 1.66
N PHE A 19 -8.32 -4.23 0.44
CA PHE A 19 -7.91 -3.16 -0.45
C PHE A 19 -9.06 -2.61 -1.29
N VAL A 20 -8.89 -1.38 -1.77
CA VAL A 20 -9.75 -0.74 -2.78
C VAL A 20 -8.90 -0.34 -3.99
N TYR A 21 -9.48 -0.37 -5.18
CA TYR A 21 -8.82 0.16 -6.38
C TYR A 21 -8.99 1.69 -6.43
N ARG A 22 -7.91 2.38 -6.82
CA ARG A 22 -7.93 3.80 -7.17
C ARG A 22 -7.86 3.87 -8.70
N ASP A 23 -9.03 3.83 -9.34
CA ASP A 23 -9.25 3.46 -10.75
C ASP A 23 -8.59 4.38 -11.81
N HIS A 24 -7.83 5.40 -11.39
CA HIS A 24 -7.10 6.29 -12.29
C HIS A 24 -5.59 6.04 -12.34
N GLU A 25 -5.01 5.36 -11.35
CA GLU A 25 -3.54 5.23 -11.25
C GLU A 25 -3.05 3.79 -11.32
N ASN A 26 -3.95 2.83 -11.58
CA ASN A 26 -3.65 1.39 -11.43
C ASN A 26 -3.00 1.10 -10.07
N ARG A 27 -3.58 1.67 -9.01
CA ARG A 27 -3.12 1.53 -7.62
C ARG A 27 -4.16 0.84 -6.76
N ARG A 28 -3.68 0.12 -5.75
CA ARG A 28 -4.48 -0.45 -4.67
C ARG A 28 -4.11 0.23 -3.38
N LEU A 29 -5.11 0.69 -2.64
CA LEU A 29 -4.95 1.14 -1.27
C LEU A 29 -5.21 -0.05 -0.36
N TYR A 30 -4.15 -0.58 0.26
CA TYR A 30 -4.23 -1.65 1.23
C TYR A 30 -4.47 -1.09 2.64
N LEU A 31 -5.33 -1.77 3.38
CA LEU A 31 -5.51 -1.64 4.82
C LEU A 31 -5.17 -3.00 5.44
N CYS A 32 -3.93 -3.13 5.90
CA CYS A 32 -3.45 -4.32 6.56
C CYS A 32 -3.73 -4.22 8.08
N PRO A 33 -4.33 -5.24 8.70
CA PRO A 33 -4.56 -5.25 10.15
C PRO A 33 -3.28 -5.51 10.96
N ASN A 34 -2.18 -5.92 10.30
CA ASN A 34 -0.89 -6.05 10.97
C ASN A 34 -0.34 -4.66 11.32
N ASN A 35 -0.11 -4.42 12.61
CA ASN A 35 0.39 -3.14 13.13
C ASN A 35 1.76 -2.73 12.57
N GLU A 36 2.55 -3.67 12.05
CA GLU A 36 3.84 -3.38 11.42
C GLU A 36 3.72 -2.98 9.94
N CYS A 37 2.56 -3.21 9.33
CA CYS A 37 2.32 -2.98 7.90
C CYS A 37 1.22 -1.96 7.61
N GLY A 38 0.19 -1.85 8.44
CA GLY A 38 -0.82 -0.79 8.38
C GLY A 38 -1.37 -0.43 6.99
N LYS A 39 -1.47 0.87 6.70
CA LYS A 39 -2.09 1.44 5.49
C LYS A 39 -1.02 1.92 4.50
N PHE A 40 -1.11 1.47 3.26
CA PHE A 40 -0.22 1.89 2.17
C PHE A 40 -0.91 1.79 0.81
N GLU A 41 -0.39 2.51 -0.18
CA GLU A 41 -0.80 2.38 -1.57
C GLU A 41 0.30 1.72 -2.39
N ILE A 42 -0.10 0.88 -3.35
CA ILE A 42 0.84 0.21 -4.24
C ILE A 42 0.31 0.18 -5.66
N SER A 43 1.16 0.47 -6.65
CA SER A 43 0.81 0.29 -8.06
C SER A 43 0.78 -1.20 -8.43
N LEU A 44 -0.09 -1.60 -9.36
CA LEU A 44 -0.20 -2.99 -9.82
C LEU A 44 1.12 -3.52 -10.39
N THR A 45 1.94 -2.65 -10.99
CA THR A 45 3.26 -3.02 -11.50
C THR A 45 4.23 -3.25 -10.35
N ALA A 46 4.26 -2.38 -9.34
CA ALA A 46 5.10 -2.59 -8.15
C ALA A 46 4.70 -3.85 -7.39
N GLU A 47 3.40 -4.10 -7.20
CA GLU A 47 2.91 -5.31 -6.52
C GLU A 47 3.35 -6.60 -7.23
N ARG A 48 3.40 -6.61 -8.56
CA ARG A 48 3.89 -7.77 -9.34
C ARG A 48 5.41 -7.93 -9.30
N LYS A 49 6.15 -6.85 -9.03
CA LYS A 49 7.61 -6.81 -9.02
C LYS A 49 8.20 -6.98 -7.63
N LEU A 50 7.40 -6.77 -6.59
CA LEU A 50 7.75 -7.11 -5.22
C LEU A 50 8.08 -8.59 -5.14
N VAL A 51 9.36 -8.87 -4.89
CA VAL A 51 9.81 -10.18 -4.43
C VAL A 51 9.61 -10.15 -2.92
N PHE A 52 8.89 -11.13 -2.39
CA PHE A 52 8.36 -11.13 -1.02
C PHE A 52 9.35 -10.73 0.10
N HIS A 53 8.79 -10.07 1.12
CA HIS A 53 9.33 -9.78 2.45
C HIS A 53 10.55 -8.87 2.55
N SER A 54 10.30 -7.56 2.68
CA SER A 54 10.68 -6.77 3.88
C SER A 54 10.99 -5.30 3.58
N GLU A 55 11.39 -4.96 2.35
CA GLU A 55 12.08 -3.69 2.11
C GLU A 55 11.25 -2.46 2.50
N PHE A 56 9.95 -2.47 2.22
CA PHE A 56 9.07 -1.34 2.52
C PHE A 56 8.32 -1.44 3.87
N MET A 57 8.37 -2.57 4.60
CA MET A 57 7.58 -2.69 5.85
C MET A 57 7.96 -1.61 6.86
N LYS A 58 9.26 -1.35 7.03
CA LYS A 58 9.75 -0.31 7.93
C LYS A 58 9.27 1.07 7.50
N GLU A 59 9.31 1.35 6.20
CA GLU A 59 8.88 2.64 5.64
C GLU A 59 7.38 2.85 5.81
N VAL A 60 6.57 1.80 5.65
CA VAL A 60 5.13 1.90 5.88
C VAL A 60 4.84 2.19 7.35
N ASN A 61 5.49 1.48 8.27
CA ASN A 61 5.34 1.72 9.71
C ASN A 61 5.70 3.17 10.08
N GLU A 62 6.83 3.68 9.59
CA GLU A 62 7.25 5.07 9.85
C GLU A 62 6.30 6.10 9.22
N ALA A 63 5.78 5.85 8.00
CA ALA A 63 4.78 6.71 7.38
C ALA A 63 3.49 6.74 8.21
N ASN A 64 3.02 5.58 8.67
CA ASN A 64 1.79 5.45 9.45
C ASN A 64 1.87 6.16 10.81
N LYS A 65 3.02 6.07 11.52
CA LYS A 65 3.27 6.85 12.75
C LYS A 65 3.15 8.36 12.53
N GLN A 66 3.52 8.82 11.33
CA GLN A 66 3.42 10.22 10.91
C GLN A 66 2.05 10.59 10.30
N LYS A 67 1.08 9.66 10.32
CA LYS A 67 -0.24 9.82 9.67
C LYS A 67 -0.14 10.09 8.16
N LEU A 68 0.87 9.51 7.52
CA LEU A 68 1.09 9.52 6.07
C LEU A 68 0.79 8.14 5.47
N ILE A 69 0.53 8.13 4.17
CA ILE A 69 0.43 6.92 3.36
C ILE A 69 1.73 6.77 2.58
N LEU A 70 2.39 5.62 2.72
CA LEU A 70 3.47 5.25 1.82
C LEU A 70 2.87 4.80 0.48
N GLU A 71 3.38 5.35 -0.61
CA GLU A 71 3.06 4.96 -1.97
C GLU A 71 4.23 4.18 -2.55
N ILE A 72 3.99 2.93 -2.94
CA ILE A 72 4.98 2.07 -3.57
C ILE A 72 4.67 1.99 -5.07
N PHE A 73 5.65 2.31 -5.90
CA PHE A 73 5.48 2.35 -7.34
C PHE A 73 6.73 1.84 -8.07
N TYR A 74 6.60 1.63 -9.39
CA TYR A 74 7.67 1.13 -10.23
C TYR A 74 7.99 2.16 -11.29
N GLN A 75 9.16 2.79 -11.20
CA GLN A 75 9.70 3.74 -12.16
C GLN A 75 11.22 3.50 -12.22
N ASP A 76 11.69 2.82 -13.27
CA ASP A 76 13.09 2.40 -13.41
C ASP A 76 13.63 1.55 -12.23
N GLY A 77 12.72 0.94 -11.46
CA GLY A 77 12.99 0.22 -10.21
C GLY A 77 11.82 0.34 -9.23
N LEU A 78 11.84 -0.43 -8.14
CA LEU A 78 10.91 -0.23 -7.03
C LEU A 78 11.28 1.04 -6.27
N GLN A 79 10.29 1.90 -6.05
CA GLN A 79 10.45 3.17 -5.34
C GLN A 79 9.28 3.36 -4.36
N ALA A 80 9.51 4.20 -3.35
CA ALA A 80 8.47 4.60 -2.43
C ALA A 80 8.51 6.11 -2.13
N SER A 81 7.34 6.70 -1.89
CA SER A 81 7.19 8.09 -1.47
C SER A 81 6.03 8.25 -0.49
N CYS A 82 6.15 9.16 0.47
CA CYS A 82 5.05 9.45 1.40
C CYS A 82 4.12 10.54 0.86
N LYS A 83 2.81 10.35 1.01
CA LYS A 83 1.80 11.39 0.82
C LYS A 83 0.90 11.55 2.03
N LYS A 84 0.26 12.73 2.15
CA LYS A 84 -0.83 12.94 3.10
C LYS A 84 -2.02 12.08 2.72
N ASP A 85 -2.66 11.47 3.71
CA ASP A 85 -3.91 10.75 3.50
C ASP A 85 -5.02 11.74 3.11
N LYS A 86 -5.36 11.79 1.82
CA LYS A 86 -6.47 12.61 1.30
C LYS A 86 -7.82 11.91 1.40
N SER A 87 -7.91 10.72 2.01
CA SER A 87 -9.16 9.97 2.16
C SER A 87 -10.11 10.57 3.23
N LEU A 88 -9.83 11.79 3.70
CA LEU A 88 -10.55 12.52 4.76
C LEU A 88 -11.06 13.92 4.30
N THR A 89 -11.09 14.20 2.99
CA THR A 89 -11.77 15.39 2.45
C THR A 89 -12.96 15.00 1.59
#